data_AF-A0A7S1AXI4-F1
#
_entry.id   AF-A0A7S1AXI4-F1
#
_cell.length_a   1.000
_cell.length_b   1.000
_cell.length_c   1.000
_cell.angle_alpha   90.00
_cell.angle_beta   90.00
_cell.angle_gamma   90.00
#
_symmetry.space_group_name_H-M   'P 1'
#
loop_
_entity.id
_entity.type
_entity.pdbx_description
1 polymer ?
#
loop_
_entity_poly.entity_id
_entity_poly.type
_entity_poly.pdbx_seq_one_letter_code
_entity_poly.pdbx_strand_id
1 'polypeptide(L)'
;EARANSTPSSSTSVAFGAAETWTCKAGHSVDGTPTGKTSFNLPCLATGLFAEVDHEGHLDCMDIDYCSRDPCGSDGQCFDCSTQDCSGAGTEKSFLQRRGIIGGSEFEATDDYACWCHEHFLTTVGPNGELTCQADCKDHSCGVGGSCVDLSIVDDVSSESDLRFTCSCYWGYELIQNGGSDGRDTCSPISCGSVSVEQSDALSSAELFAGDSLLVTCDPGYSFDQTPAGTSFEVTCTETRALSGVSSCSKIYCDNPHPVSHATTTGSYALYGESLTYTCNEGYSHGSIGASFFSVACGADGKFVDTSACEAVQCGLPSFPNVAVYSAANMFFGQNAIGYCNSGYATSQGHHYFTFSCDSKGSFSGVESCDVVTCAVPSMTNVHVSSNQSLTYGRSLTVYCDNDYYVDTLTSFTITCQADGLVSGVRSCTRTAFTVSGTITNQSRMPVQGAAVTISGFTVTSEVDGYYSISDIPQGSHTMEVVSSGYITSSASLWISGDTSHNPSLYQELAVNQWRWTL
;
A
#
# COMPACT_ATOMS: atom_id res chain seq x y z
N GLU A 1 -46.35 -4.31 -108.93
CA GLU A 1 -47.18 -5.24 -108.14
C GLU A 1 -47.28 -4.69 -106.72
N ALA A 2 -48.35 -4.96 -105.98
CA ALA A 2 -48.43 -4.61 -104.56
C ALA A 2 -48.30 -5.90 -103.74
N ARG A 3 -47.34 -5.97 -102.83
CA ARG A 3 -47.16 -7.09 -101.90
C ARG A 3 -47.72 -6.72 -100.53
N ALA A 4 -48.08 -7.73 -99.75
CA ALA A 4 -48.81 -7.53 -98.50
C ALA A 4 -47.89 -6.94 -97.43
N ASN A 5 -46.66 -7.44 -97.34
CA ASN A 5 -45.77 -7.18 -96.21
C ASN A 5 -44.46 -6.51 -96.61
N SER A 6 -44.29 -6.19 -97.88
CA SER A 6 -43.14 -5.45 -98.40
C SER A 6 -43.56 -4.38 -99.40
N THR A 7 -42.69 -3.39 -99.57
CA THR A 7 -42.84 -2.31 -100.55
C THR A 7 -41.57 -2.17 -101.36
N PRO A 8 -41.65 -1.87 -102.67
CA PRO A 8 -40.47 -1.64 -103.49
C PRO A 8 -39.73 -0.39 -102.98
N SER A 9 -38.41 -0.48 -102.85
CA SER A 9 -37.56 0.60 -102.33
C SER A 9 -37.49 1.80 -103.28
N SER A 10 -37.72 1.61 -104.58
CA SER A 10 -37.83 2.66 -105.59
C SER A 10 -39.15 2.60 -106.35
N SER A 11 -39.65 3.76 -106.79
CA SER A 11 -40.88 3.88 -107.59
C SER A 11 -40.60 4.04 -109.10
N THR A 12 -39.39 3.72 -109.55
CA THR A 12 -38.94 3.89 -110.94
C THR A 12 -39.03 2.59 -111.74
N SER A 13 -39.13 2.69 -113.07
CA SER A 13 -39.15 1.53 -113.95
C SER A 13 -37.80 0.79 -113.96
N VAL A 14 -37.83 -0.53 -113.77
CA VAL A 14 -36.64 -1.41 -113.69
C VAL A 14 -36.45 -2.14 -115.02
N ALA A 15 -35.23 -2.09 -115.56
CA ALA A 15 -34.89 -2.74 -116.83
C ALA A 15 -34.79 -4.27 -116.68
N PHE A 16 -35.10 -4.98 -117.77
CA PHE A 16 -34.93 -6.43 -117.87
C PHE A 16 -33.51 -6.87 -117.46
N GLY A 17 -33.41 -7.84 -116.55
CA GLY A 17 -32.14 -8.38 -116.03
C GLY A 17 -31.57 -7.66 -114.80
N ALA A 18 -32.13 -6.50 -114.40
CA ALA A 18 -31.87 -5.89 -113.09
C ALA A 18 -32.87 -6.41 -112.04
N ALA A 19 -32.60 -6.15 -110.76
CA ALA A 19 -33.49 -6.50 -109.65
C ALA A 19 -33.94 -5.25 -108.88
N GLU A 20 -35.17 -5.28 -108.37
CA GLU A 20 -35.70 -4.28 -107.45
C GLU A 20 -35.60 -4.79 -106.02
N THR A 21 -35.15 -3.92 -105.10
CA THR A 21 -35.17 -4.22 -103.68
C THR A 21 -36.56 -3.98 -103.12
N TRP A 22 -37.06 -4.94 -102.36
CA TRP A 22 -38.31 -4.86 -101.61
C TRP A 22 -37.96 -4.79 -100.14
N THR A 23 -38.37 -3.70 -99.48
CA THR A 23 -38.18 -3.50 -98.06
C THR A 23 -39.40 -4.00 -97.31
N CYS A 24 -39.18 -4.82 -96.28
CA CYS A 24 -40.21 -5.27 -95.37
C CYS A 24 -40.84 -4.08 -94.66
N LYS A 25 -42.16 -4.14 -94.45
CA LYS A 25 -42.87 -3.20 -93.57
C LYS A 25 -42.39 -3.41 -92.12
N ALA A 26 -42.61 -2.43 -91.25
CA ALA A 26 -42.32 -2.57 -89.82
C ALA A 26 -42.99 -3.83 -89.25
N GLY A 27 -42.32 -4.53 -88.33
CA GLY A 27 -42.75 -5.82 -87.77
C GLY A 27 -42.58 -7.03 -88.70
N HIS A 28 -41.95 -6.88 -89.88
CA HIS A 28 -41.76 -7.98 -90.83
C HIS A 28 -40.28 -8.16 -91.23
N SER A 29 -39.87 -9.40 -91.45
CA SER A 29 -38.55 -9.77 -91.97
C SER A 29 -38.65 -10.87 -93.01
N VAL A 30 -37.57 -11.12 -93.75
CA VAL A 30 -37.56 -12.12 -94.84
C VAL A 30 -37.73 -13.55 -94.30
N ASP A 31 -37.26 -13.82 -93.08
CA ASP A 31 -37.30 -15.14 -92.45
C ASP A 31 -38.24 -15.23 -91.23
N GLY A 32 -38.93 -14.14 -90.88
CA GLY A 32 -39.85 -14.07 -89.74
C GLY A 32 -39.15 -14.02 -88.38
N THR A 33 -37.83 -13.79 -88.32
CA THR A 33 -37.10 -13.62 -87.07
C THR A 33 -36.76 -12.15 -86.78
N PRO A 34 -36.57 -11.75 -85.52
CA PRO A 34 -36.19 -10.37 -85.16
C PRO A 34 -34.83 -9.94 -85.74
N THR A 35 -33.96 -10.90 -86.06
CA THR A 35 -32.65 -10.67 -86.69
C THR A 35 -32.65 -10.86 -88.20
N GLY A 36 -33.81 -11.18 -88.78
CA GLY A 36 -33.97 -11.47 -90.20
C GLY A 36 -33.63 -10.27 -91.08
N LYS A 37 -33.22 -10.54 -92.32
CA LYS A 37 -33.05 -9.46 -93.32
C LYS A 37 -34.38 -8.72 -93.48
N THR A 38 -34.35 -7.40 -93.52
CA THR A 38 -35.55 -6.55 -93.73
C THR A 38 -35.75 -6.17 -95.19
N SER A 39 -35.05 -6.83 -96.11
CA SER A 39 -35.24 -6.64 -97.54
C SER A 39 -34.78 -7.84 -98.36
N PHE A 40 -35.38 -8.00 -99.54
CA PHE A 40 -35.06 -9.03 -100.52
C PHE A 40 -35.13 -8.45 -101.94
N ASN A 41 -34.54 -9.12 -102.93
CA ASN A 41 -34.39 -8.59 -104.30
C ASN A 41 -35.13 -9.45 -105.32
N LEU A 42 -36.04 -8.85 -106.07
CA LEU A 42 -36.78 -9.54 -107.13
C LEU A 42 -36.27 -9.13 -108.52
N PRO A 43 -35.80 -10.09 -109.35
CA PRO A 43 -35.36 -9.78 -110.70
C PRO A 43 -36.53 -9.41 -111.63
N CYS A 44 -36.32 -8.44 -112.51
CA CYS A 44 -37.24 -8.06 -113.59
C CYS A 44 -37.09 -9.03 -114.77
N LEU A 45 -38.15 -9.78 -115.07
CA LEU A 45 -38.17 -10.83 -116.09
C LEU A 45 -38.44 -10.26 -117.49
N ALA A 46 -38.16 -11.05 -118.53
CA ALA A 46 -38.37 -10.65 -119.93
C ALA A 46 -39.84 -10.36 -120.26
N THR A 47 -40.76 -10.83 -119.40
CA THR A 47 -42.20 -10.56 -119.45
C THR A 47 -42.56 -9.13 -119.05
N GLY A 48 -41.63 -8.37 -118.47
CA GLY A 48 -41.91 -7.05 -117.89
C GLY A 48 -42.54 -7.11 -116.49
N LEU A 49 -42.61 -8.29 -115.87
CA LEU A 49 -43.03 -8.51 -114.49
C LEU A 49 -41.83 -8.88 -113.61
N PHE A 50 -41.93 -8.66 -112.30
CA PHE A 50 -40.93 -9.18 -111.37
C PHE A 50 -41.12 -10.68 -111.17
N ALA A 51 -40.03 -11.38 -110.80
CA ALA A 51 -40.16 -12.77 -110.38
C ALA A 51 -41.06 -12.90 -109.15
N GLU A 52 -41.81 -14.01 -109.06
CA GLU A 52 -42.69 -14.27 -107.93
C GLU A 52 -41.91 -14.37 -106.62
N VAL A 53 -40.75 -15.04 -106.66
CA VAL A 53 -39.82 -15.21 -105.54
C VAL A 53 -38.42 -14.70 -105.90
N ASP A 54 -37.59 -14.40 -104.90
CA ASP A 54 -36.18 -14.09 -105.11
C ASP A 54 -35.35 -15.37 -105.39
N HIS A 55 -34.02 -15.21 -105.50
CA HIS A 55 -33.12 -16.35 -105.72
C HIS A 55 -33.06 -17.32 -104.54
N GLU A 56 -33.41 -16.86 -103.34
CA GLU A 56 -33.42 -17.64 -102.09
C GLU A 56 -34.81 -18.27 -101.83
N GLY A 57 -35.81 -17.98 -102.68
CA GLY A 57 -37.15 -18.56 -102.62
C GLY A 57 -38.16 -17.75 -101.81
N HIS A 58 -37.83 -16.52 -101.40
CA HIS A 58 -38.69 -15.67 -100.61
C HIS A 58 -39.79 -15.05 -101.46
N LEU A 59 -41.05 -15.30 -101.08
CA LEU A 59 -42.22 -14.73 -101.72
C LEU A 59 -42.48 -13.31 -101.22
N ASP A 60 -42.66 -13.12 -99.92
CA ASP A 60 -42.86 -11.81 -99.31
C ASP A 60 -42.24 -11.83 -97.91
N CYS A 61 -42.16 -10.68 -97.25
CA CYS A 61 -41.74 -10.66 -95.87
C CYS A 61 -42.77 -11.37 -94.98
N MET A 62 -42.25 -12.13 -94.01
CA MET A 62 -43.02 -12.80 -92.98
C MET A 62 -43.10 -11.88 -91.76
N ASP A 63 -44.18 -12.01 -90.99
CA ASP A 63 -44.28 -11.35 -89.71
C ASP A 63 -43.18 -11.86 -88.76
N ILE A 64 -42.60 -10.96 -87.96
CA ILE A 64 -41.56 -11.30 -87.00
C ILE A 64 -42.21 -11.94 -85.77
N ASP A 65 -41.89 -13.20 -85.49
CA ASP A 65 -42.26 -13.83 -84.23
C ASP A 65 -41.30 -13.39 -83.12
N TYR A 66 -41.69 -12.37 -82.37
CA TYR A 66 -40.89 -11.85 -81.25
C TYR A 66 -40.85 -12.80 -80.04
N CYS A 67 -41.75 -13.77 -79.97
CA CYS A 67 -41.78 -14.79 -78.92
C CYS A 67 -40.88 -15.99 -79.22
N SER A 68 -40.34 -16.11 -80.44
CA SER A 68 -39.46 -17.20 -80.86
C SER A 68 -38.20 -17.39 -79.99
N ARG A 69 -37.79 -16.35 -79.25
CA ARG A 69 -36.63 -16.38 -78.33
C ARG A 69 -37.00 -16.48 -76.86
N ASP A 70 -38.28 -16.68 -76.55
CA ASP A 70 -38.82 -16.71 -75.18
C ASP A 70 -38.34 -15.53 -74.31
N PRO A 71 -38.60 -14.27 -74.72
CA PRO A 71 -38.08 -13.09 -74.02
C PRO A 71 -38.64 -12.95 -72.60
N CYS A 72 -39.82 -13.52 -72.34
CA CYS A 72 -40.43 -13.53 -71.02
C CYS A 72 -39.84 -14.59 -70.08
N GLY A 73 -39.08 -15.54 -70.63
CA GLY A 73 -38.51 -16.67 -69.92
C GLY A 73 -39.57 -17.67 -69.44
N SER A 74 -39.12 -18.72 -68.73
CA SER A 74 -40.00 -19.77 -68.18
C SER A 74 -41.05 -19.26 -67.18
N ASP A 75 -40.84 -18.07 -66.66
CA ASP A 75 -41.61 -17.46 -65.58
C ASP A 75 -42.73 -16.55 -66.11
N GLY A 76 -42.88 -16.48 -67.44
CA GLY A 76 -43.99 -15.79 -68.08
C GLY A 76 -44.40 -16.42 -69.40
N GLN A 77 -45.48 -15.91 -69.96
CA GLN A 77 -45.95 -16.25 -71.30
C GLN A 77 -45.76 -15.04 -72.19
N CYS A 78 -45.10 -15.26 -73.32
CA CYS A 78 -44.92 -14.25 -74.35
C CYS A 78 -46.13 -14.18 -75.29
N PHE A 79 -46.54 -12.96 -75.62
CA PHE A 79 -47.52 -12.67 -76.67
C PHE A 79 -46.87 -11.82 -77.76
N ASP A 80 -46.95 -12.31 -78.99
CA ASP A 80 -46.43 -11.63 -80.16
C ASP A 80 -47.40 -10.53 -80.62
N CYS A 81 -46.97 -9.27 -80.54
CA CYS A 81 -47.84 -8.11 -80.73
C CYS A 81 -47.81 -7.56 -82.17
N SER A 82 -46.93 -8.07 -83.02
CA SER A 82 -46.95 -7.81 -84.47
C SER A 82 -48.17 -8.44 -85.15
N THR A 83 -48.55 -9.66 -84.75
CA THR A 83 -49.71 -10.38 -85.29
C THR A 83 -51.02 -10.12 -84.53
N GLN A 84 -50.96 -9.51 -83.34
CA GLN A 84 -52.10 -9.40 -82.43
C GLN A 84 -52.14 -8.04 -81.74
N ASP A 85 -53.35 -7.50 -81.58
CA ASP A 85 -53.52 -6.25 -80.83
C ASP A 85 -53.25 -6.46 -79.34
N CYS A 86 -52.08 -6.03 -78.89
CA CYS A 86 -51.69 -5.94 -77.49
C CYS A 86 -52.02 -4.57 -76.86
N SER A 87 -52.50 -3.61 -77.66
CA SER A 87 -52.79 -2.26 -77.19
C SER A 87 -54.11 -2.24 -76.39
N GLY A 88 -54.08 -1.63 -75.20
CA GLY A 88 -55.24 -1.58 -74.29
C GLY A 88 -55.33 -2.72 -73.26
N ALA A 89 -54.35 -3.61 -73.17
CA ALA A 89 -54.32 -4.68 -72.18
C ALA A 89 -54.06 -4.20 -70.73
N GLY A 90 -53.63 -2.95 -70.52
CA GLY A 90 -53.41 -2.37 -69.19
C GLY A 90 -54.68 -2.13 -68.35
N THR A 91 -55.88 -2.36 -68.87
CA THR A 91 -57.14 -2.09 -68.13
C THR A 91 -58.19 -3.19 -68.13
N GLU A 92 -58.00 -4.31 -68.85
CA GLU A 92 -59.05 -5.31 -68.93
C GLU A 92 -58.59 -6.76 -68.68
N LYS A 93 -59.13 -7.34 -67.60
CA LYS A 93 -59.35 -8.79 -67.40
C LYS A 93 -59.97 -9.50 -68.63
N SER A 94 -60.47 -8.76 -69.62
CA SER A 94 -61.09 -9.24 -70.87
C SER A 94 -60.10 -9.84 -71.87
N PHE A 95 -58.83 -9.38 -71.94
CA PHE A 95 -57.83 -9.95 -72.85
C PHE A 95 -57.46 -11.38 -72.43
N LEU A 96 -57.20 -11.57 -71.13
CA LEU A 96 -56.87 -12.85 -70.52
C LEU A 96 -58.08 -13.82 -70.51
N GLN A 97 -59.29 -13.33 -70.17
CA GLN A 97 -60.51 -14.15 -70.18
C GLN A 97 -60.88 -14.71 -71.55
N ARG A 98 -60.70 -13.93 -72.64
CA ARG A 98 -60.99 -14.38 -74.01
C ARG A 98 -60.07 -15.50 -74.49
N ARG A 99 -58.91 -15.66 -73.85
CA ARG A 99 -57.90 -16.68 -74.17
C ARG A 99 -57.87 -17.85 -73.19
N GLY A 100 -58.80 -17.89 -72.23
CA GLY A 100 -58.88 -18.94 -71.22
C GLY A 100 -57.73 -18.88 -70.21
N ILE A 101 -57.08 -17.72 -70.11
CA ILE A 101 -55.92 -17.49 -69.27
C ILE A 101 -56.42 -17.04 -67.90
N ILE A 102 -56.14 -17.83 -66.85
CA ILE A 102 -56.63 -17.64 -65.49
C ILE A 102 -55.43 -17.51 -64.54
N GLY A 103 -55.29 -16.36 -63.86
CA GLY A 103 -54.30 -16.09 -62.80
C GLY A 103 -52.91 -15.71 -63.31
N GLY A 104 -52.29 -14.67 -62.76
CA GLY A 104 -50.98 -14.09 -63.14
C GLY A 104 -50.81 -12.72 -62.48
N SER A 105 -49.58 -12.30 -62.18
CA SER A 105 -49.32 -11.13 -61.33
C SER A 105 -49.14 -9.81 -62.08
N GLU A 106 -48.56 -9.83 -63.29
CA GLU A 106 -48.29 -8.59 -64.04
C GLU A 106 -48.28 -8.83 -65.55
N PHE A 107 -48.68 -7.80 -66.28
CA PHE A 107 -48.69 -7.77 -67.74
C PHE A 107 -48.10 -6.44 -68.20
N GLU A 108 -47.02 -6.51 -68.99
CA GLU A 108 -46.48 -5.35 -69.70
C GLU A 108 -46.28 -5.70 -71.18
N ALA A 109 -46.42 -4.68 -72.03
CA ALA A 109 -46.31 -4.80 -73.46
C ALA A 109 -45.33 -3.76 -74.02
N THR A 110 -44.55 -4.16 -74.99
CA THR A 110 -43.85 -3.29 -75.93
C THR A 110 -44.66 -3.19 -77.22
N ASP A 111 -44.18 -2.40 -78.19
CA ASP A 111 -44.76 -2.38 -79.54
C ASP A 111 -44.57 -3.71 -80.29
N ASP A 112 -43.60 -4.54 -79.88
CA ASP A 112 -43.21 -5.77 -80.57
C ASP A 112 -43.80 -7.04 -79.92
N TYR A 113 -43.76 -7.13 -78.59
CA TYR A 113 -44.27 -8.27 -77.81
C TYR A 113 -44.71 -7.87 -76.40
N ALA A 114 -45.47 -8.73 -75.73
CA ALA A 114 -45.88 -8.57 -74.35
C ALA A 114 -45.50 -9.77 -73.49
N CYS A 115 -45.20 -9.51 -72.22
CA CYS A 115 -44.97 -10.53 -71.22
C CYS A 115 -46.09 -10.55 -70.21
N TRP A 116 -46.65 -11.74 -70.02
CA TRP A 116 -47.58 -12.02 -68.95
C TRP A 116 -46.93 -12.95 -67.94
N CYS A 117 -46.59 -12.41 -66.78
CA CYS A 117 -45.86 -13.16 -65.79
C CYS A 117 -46.80 -14.08 -65.00
N HIS A 118 -46.32 -15.30 -64.74
CA HIS A 118 -47.01 -16.24 -63.85
C HIS A 118 -47.11 -15.63 -62.44
N GLU A 119 -48.03 -16.13 -61.60
CA GLU A 119 -48.18 -15.65 -60.22
C GLU A 119 -46.82 -15.63 -59.48
N HIS A 120 -46.54 -14.53 -58.77
CA HIS A 120 -45.29 -14.22 -58.06
C HIS A 120 -44.08 -13.85 -58.93
N PHE A 121 -44.33 -13.51 -60.20
CA PHE A 121 -43.32 -12.96 -61.09
C PHE A 121 -43.79 -11.64 -61.68
N LEU A 122 -42.86 -10.72 -61.88
CA LEU A 122 -43.13 -9.36 -62.32
C LEU A 122 -42.33 -9.06 -63.58
N THR A 123 -42.85 -8.17 -64.41
CA THR A 123 -42.15 -7.75 -65.61
C THR A 123 -41.01 -6.81 -65.22
N THR A 124 -39.84 -7.07 -65.79
CA THR A 124 -38.64 -6.27 -65.58
C THR A 124 -38.15 -5.77 -66.93
N VAL A 125 -37.75 -4.50 -66.98
CA VAL A 125 -37.27 -3.84 -68.20
C VAL A 125 -35.74 -3.88 -68.20
N GLY A 126 -35.16 -4.63 -69.13
CA GLY A 126 -33.73 -4.67 -69.37
C GLY A 126 -33.19 -3.32 -69.87
N PRO A 127 -31.85 -3.14 -69.89
CA PRO A 127 -31.21 -1.87 -70.25
C PRO A 127 -31.51 -1.39 -71.69
N ASN A 128 -32.03 -2.27 -72.56
CA ASN A 128 -32.42 -1.95 -73.93
C ASN A 128 -33.95 -1.85 -74.13
N GLY A 129 -34.74 -1.85 -73.05
CA GLY A 129 -36.21 -1.85 -73.13
C GLY A 129 -36.85 -3.23 -73.29
N GLU A 130 -36.08 -4.32 -73.23
CA GLU A 130 -36.55 -5.70 -73.33
C GLU A 130 -37.28 -6.11 -72.04
N LEU A 131 -38.52 -6.56 -72.15
CA LEU A 131 -39.31 -7.14 -71.06
C LEU A 131 -38.92 -8.61 -70.79
N THR A 132 -38.78 -8.97 -69.53
CA THR A 132 -38.63 -10.35 -69.03
C THR A 132 -39.37 -10.53 -67.71
N CYS A 133 -39.86 -11.73 -67.39
CA CYS A 133 -40.48 -12.01 -66.08
C CYS A 133 -39.43 -12.48 -65.07
N GLN A 134 -39.37 -11.83 -63.90
CA GLN A 134 -38.44 -12.18 -62.82
C GLN A 134 -39.10 -12.02 -61.45
N ALA A 135 -38.61 -12.76 -60.45
CA ALA A 135 -39.02 -12.57 -59.06
C ALA A 135 -38.26 -11.38 -58.45
N ASP A 136 -38.96 -10.52 -57.71
CA ASP A 136 -38.38 -9.30 -57.10
C ASP A 136 -37.20 -9.61 -56.15
N CYS A 137 -37.20 -10.79 -55.54
CA CYS A 137 -36.15 -11.22 -54.61
C CYS A 137 -34.87 -11.75 -55.27
N LYS A 138 -34.81 -11.89 -56.61
CA LYS A 138 -33.66 -12.49 -57.29
C LYS A 138 -32.38 -11.65 -57.16
N ASP A 139 -32.54 -10.32 -57.14
CA ASP A 139 -31.43 -9.37 -57.12
C ASP A 139 -31.28 -8.61 -55.78
N HIS A 140 -32.20 -8.82 -54.82
CA HIS A 140 -32.18 -8.12 -53.55
C HIS A 140 -31.93 -9.05 -52.36
N SER A 141 -30.77 -8.90 -51.70
CA SER A 141 -30.34 -9.83 -50.65
C SER A 141 -30.76 -9.45 -49.23
N CYS A 142 -31.45 -8.31 -49.01
CA CYS A 142 -31.87 -7.86 -47.67
C CYS A 142 -30.73 -7.72 -46.64
N GLY A 143 -29.50 -7.45 -47.13
CA GLY A 143 -28.30 -7.44 -46.30
C GLY A 143 -27.91 -8.83 -45.79
N VAL A 144 -26.93 -8.89 -44.88
CA VAL A 144 -26.44 -10.16 -44.32
C VAL A 144 -27.38 -10.76 -43.26
N GLY A 145 -28.36 -9.98 -42.79
CA GLY A 145 -29.22 -10.30 -41.66
C GLY A 145 -30.70 -10.45 -41.99
N GLY A 146 -31.04 -10.62 -43.27
CA GLY A 146 -32.42 -10.74 -43.70
C GLY A 146 -32.62 -11.72 -44.85
N SER A 147 -33.88 -12.09 -45.05
CA SER A 147 -34.36 -12.76 -46.25
C SER A 147 -35.35 -11.85 -46.96
N CYS A 148 -35.26 -11.79 -48.29
CA CYS A 148 -36.27 -11.10 -49.08
C CYS A 148 -37.60 -11.85 -49.03
N VAL A 149 -38.67 -11.11 -48.78
CA VAL A 149 -40.05 -11.56 -48.79
C VAL A 149 -40.76 -10.83 -49.90
N ASP A 150 -41.16 -11.58 -50.92
CA ASP A 150 -41.95 -11.07 -52.03
C ASP A 150 -43.36 -10.69 -51.53
N LEU A 151 -43.73 -9.41 -51.68
CA LEU A 151 -45.02 -8.87 -51.26
C LEU A 151 -46.05 -8.87 -52.40
N SER A 152 -45.73 -9.41 -53.58
CA SER A 152 -46.71 -9.66 -54.65
C SER A 152 -47.84 -10.65 -54.28
N ILE A 153 -47.87 -11.09 -53.02
CA ILE A 153 -48.84 -12.01 -52.41
C ILE A 153 -49.89 -11.27 -51.53
N VAL A 154 -49.74 -9.97 -51.25
CA VAL A 154 -50.68 -9.20 -50.41
C VAL A 154 -51.60 -8.29 -51.23
N ASP A 155 -52.90 -8.60 -51.22
CA ASP A 155 -53.99 -7.94 -51.96
C ASP A 155 -54.29 -6.46 -51.56
N ASP A 156 -53.54 -5.85 -50.62
CA ASP A 156 -53.87 -4.53 -50.08
C ASP A 156 -52.61 -3.72 -49.72
N VAL A 157 -52.08 -2.96 -50.69
CA VAL A 157 -51.07 -1.93 -50.45
C VAL A 157 -51.66 -0.57 -50.82
N SER A 158 -52.11 0.17 -49.80
CA SER A 158 -52.89 1.39 -49.92
C SER A 158 -52.06 2.68 -50.03
N SER A 159 -50.87 2.66 -50.63
CA SER A 159 -50.14 3.90 -50.95
C SER A 159 -49.01 3.66 -51.95
N GLU A 160 -48.84 4.61 -52.87
CA GLU A 160 -47.83 4.73 -53.93
C GLU A 160 -46.37 4.72 -53.42
N SER A 161 -45.90 3.59 -52.87
CA SER A 161 -44.48 3.33 -52.66
C SER A 161 -44.14 1.95 -53.22
N ASP A 162 -43.22 1.93 -54.18
CA ASP A 162 -42.71 0.80 -55.00
C ASP A 162 -42.09 -0.39 -54.22
N LEU A 163 -42.51 -0.70 -53.00
CA LEU A 163 -41.95 -1.81 -52.22
C LEU A 163 -42.79 -3.08 -52.44
N ARG A 164 -42.63 -3.65 -53.65
CA ARG A 164 -43.22 -4.94 -54.08
C ARG A 164 -42.55 -6.17 -53.44
N PHE A 165 -41.52 -5.95 -52.63
CA PHE A 165 -40.94 -6.89 -51.68
C PHE A 165 -40.56 -6.16 -50.37
N THR A 166 -40.39 -6.89 -49.27
CA THR A 166 -39.82 -6.40 -48.01
C THR A 166 -38.77 -7.38 -47.48
N CYS A 167 -38.13 -7.06 -46.36
CA CYS A 167 -37.16 -7.94 -45.73
C CYS A 167 -37.70 -8.52 -44.42
N SER A 168 -37.62 -9.84 -44.29
CA SER A 168 -37.77 -10.51 -42.99
C SER A 168 -36.39 -10.58 -42.34
N CYS A 169 -36.19 -9.79 -41.29
CA CYS A 169 -34.92 -9.75 -40.57
C CYS A 169 -34.79 -10.90 -39.57
N TYR A 170 -33.59 -11.47 -39.50
CA TYR A 170 -33.24 -12.48 -38.50
C TYR A 170 -33.13 -11.87 -37.11
N TRP A 171 -33.11 -12.73 -36.09
CA TRP A 171 -32.93 -12.33 -34.69
C TRP A 171 -31.68 -11.45 -34.53
N GLY A 172 -31.81 -10.31 -33.84
CA GLY A 172 -30.75 -9.30 -33.70
C GLY A 172 -30.61 -8.29 -34.85
N TYR A 173 -31.46 -8.35 -35.88
CA TYR A 173 -31.50 -7.38 -36.98
C TYR A 173 -32.84 -6.67 -37.05
N GLU A 174 -32.83 -5.44 -37.57
CA GLU A 174 -34.02 -4.64 -37.77
C GLU A 174 -34.20 -4.19 -39.21
N LEU A 175 -35.46 -4.02 -39.60
CA LEU A 175 -35.84 -3.53 -40.91
C LEU A 175 -35.57 -2.03 -41.00
N ILE A 176 -34.67 -1.65 -41.92
CA ILE A 176 -34.42 -0.27 -42.30
C ILE A 176 -35.10 -0.02 -43.64
N GLN A 177 -36.19 0.77 -43.61
CA GLN A 177 -36.91 1.12 -44.82
C GLN A 177 -36.06 2.03 -45.72
N ASN A 178 -35.96 1.68 -47.01
CA ASN A 178 -35.14 2.40 -47.99
C ASN A 178 -33.67 2.60 -47.55
N GLY A 179 -33.13 1.71 -46.71
CA GLY A 179 -31.78 1.81 -46.13
C GLY A 179 -30.68 1.11 -46.93
N GLY A 180 -31.04 0.30 -47.93
CA GLY A 180 -30.10 -0.38 -48.81
C GLY A 180 -29.31 0.60 -49.69
N SER A 181 -28.16 0.16 -50.19
CA SER A 181 -27.35 0.96 -51.12
C SER A 181 -28.05 1.29 -52.45
N ASP A 182 -29.10 0.55 -52.77
CA ASP A 182 -30.00 0.71 -53.91
C ASP A 182 -31.29 1.49 -53.56
N GLY A 183 -31.40 2.01 -52.33
CA GLY A 183 -32.55 2.76 -51.86
C GLY A 183 -33.75 1.90 -51.46
N ARG A 184 -33.60 0.57 -51.31
CA ARG A 184 -34.68 -0.37 -50.94
C ARG A 184 -34.57 -0.85 -49.49
N ASP A 185 -35.59 -1.54 -48.98
CA ASP A 185 -35.62 -2.09 -47.61
C ASP A 185 -34.41 -2.99 -47.36
N THR A 186 -33.79 -2.93 -46.18
CA THR A 186 -32.66 -3.82 -45.84
C THR A 186 -32.67 -4.16 -44.35
N CYS A 187 -31.97 -5.23 -43.94
CA CYS A 187 -31.80 -5.57 -42.53
C CYS A 187 -30.43 -5.13 -42.03
N SER A 188 -30.43 -4.30 -40.98
CA SER A 188 -29.22 -3.81 -40.30
C SER A 188 -29.15 -4.40 -38.89
N PRO A 189 -27.96 -4.75 -38.37
CA PRO A 189 -27.83 -5.24 -37.01
C PRO A 189 -28.29 -4.15 -36.02
N ILE A 190 -29.01 -4.56 -34.99
CA ILE A 190 -29.51 -3.67 -33.95
C ILE A 190 -28.33 -3.24 -33.08
N SER A 191 -27.95 -1.97 -33.11
CA SER A 191 -26.89 -1.42 -32.25
C SER A 191 -27.43 -0.98 -30.89
N CYS A 192 -26.73 -1.37 -29.82
CA CYS A 192 -26.93 -0.85 -28.47
C CYS A 192 -25.94 0.27 -28.10
N GLY A 193 -25.03 0.63 -29.01
CA GLY A 193 -23.93 1.57 -28.74
C GLY A 193 -22.75 0.95 -28.00
N SER A 194 -21.83 1.80 -27.55
CA SER A 194 -20.58 1.41 -26.90
C SER A 194 -20.69 1.30 -25.39
N VAL A 195 -20.01 0.31 -24.80
CA VAL A 195 -19.86 0.19 -23.34
C VAL A 195 -18.71 1.08 -22.86
N SER A 196 -18.95 1.85 -21.80
CA SER A 196 -17.93 2.69 -21.16
C SER A 196 -18.04 2.54 -19.65
N VAL A 197 -17.03 1.93 -19.03
CA VAL A 197 -16.95 1.72 -17.58
C VAL A 197 -15.59 2.21 -17.11
N GLU A 198 -15.58 3.21 -16.23
CA GLU A 198 -14.35 3.73 -15.61
C GLU A 198 -13.69 2.67 -14.71
N GLN A 199 -12.35 2.70 -14.63
CA GLN A 199 -11.55 1.75 -13.83
C GLN A 199 -11.76 0.28 -14.24
N SER A 200 -11.77 0.04 -15.56
CA SER A 200 -11.93 -1.29 -16.14
C SER A 200 -11.15 -1.41 -17.45
N ASP A 201 -10.98 -2.65 -17.91
CA ASP A 201 -10.41 -2.99 -19.21
C ASP A 201 -11.34 -2.68 -20.39
N ALA A 202 -12.61 -2.32 -20.12
CA ALA A 202 -13.59 -2.04 -21.15
C ALA A 202 -13.13 -0.84 -21.98
N LEU A 203 -12.67 -1.13 -23.19
CA LEU A 203 -12.37 -0.13 -24.20
C LEU A 203 -13.65 0.67 -24.46
N SER A 204 -13.57 1.99 -24.28
CA SER A 204 -14.64 2.97 -24.54
C SER A 204 -15.13 3.04 -25.99
N SER A 205 -14.87 2.02 -26.83
CA SER A 205 -15.06 2.04 -28.28
C SER A 205 -15.64 0.76 -28.89
N ALA A 206 -15.87 -0.31 -28.13
CA ALA A 206 -16.52 -1.51 -28.67
C ALA A 206 -18.04 -1.29 -28.72
N GLU A 207 -18.58 -1.03 -29.90
CA GLU A 207 -20.02 -1.02 -30.17
C GLU A 207 -20.57 -2.45 -30.14
N LEU A 208 -21.65 -2.68 -29.39
CA LEU A 208 -22.31 -3.98 -29.29
C LEU A 208 -23.59 -4.01 -30.14
N PHE A 209 -23.79 -5.13 -30.82
CA PHE A 209 -25.00 -5.44 -31.59
C PHE A 209 -25.82 -6.51 -30.90
N ALA A 210 -27.12 -6.60 -31.21
CA ALA A 210 -28.03 -7.50 -30.49
C ALA A 210 -27.56 -8.96 -30.55
N GLY A 211 -27.49 -9.59 -29.38
CA GLY A 211 -26.91 -10.93 -29.19
C GLY A 211 -25.42 -10.93 -28.81
N ASP A 212 -24.72 -9.82 -28.96
CA ASP A 212 -23.34 -9.68 -28.49
C ASP A 212 -23.27 -9.65 -26.95
N SER A 213 -22.18 -10.21 -26.43
CA SER A 213 -21.81 -10.19 -25.02
C SER A 213 -20.37 -9.69 -24.88
N LEU A 214 -20.14 -8.82 -23.90
CA LEU A 214 -18.84 -8.30 -23.53
C LEU A 214 -18.58 -8.61 -22.06
N LEU A 215 -17.48 -9.30 -21.78
CA LEU A 215 -16.97 -9.45 -20.42
C LEU A 215 -16.15 -8.21 -20.07
N VAL A 216 -16.59 -7.46 -19.06
CA VAL A 216 -15.87 -6.30 -18.52
C VAL A 216 -15.12 -6.73 -17.27
N THR A 217 -13.81 -6.50 -17.23
CA THR A 217 -12.93 -6.76 -16.08
C THR A 217 -12.56 -5.45 -15.42
N CYS A 218 -12.84 -5.31 -14.13
CA CYS A 218 -12.41 -4.15 -13.35
C CYS A 218 -10.88 -4.12 -13.21
N ASP A 219 -10.32 -2.91 -13.13
CA ASP A 219 -8.90 -2.71 -12.89
C ASP A 219 -8.48 -3.26 -11.52
N PRO A 220 -7.19 -3.62 -11.31
CA PRO A 220 -6.70 -4.09 -10.03
C PRO A 220 -7.05 -3.14 -8.87
N GLY A 221 -7.74 -3.66 -7.86
CA GLY A 221 -8.22 -2.88 -6.71
C GLY A 221 -9.64 -2.33 -6.85
N TYR A 222 -10.31 -2.62 -7.97
CA TYR A 222 -11.71 -2.28 -8.24
C TYR A 222 -12.54 -3.54 -8.49
N SER A 223 -13.84 -3.47 -8.21
CA SER A 223 -14.81 -4.57 -8.38
C SER A 223 -16.22 -4.02 -8.52
N PHE A 224 -17.13 -4.80 -9.10
CA PHE A 224 -18.52 -4.37 -9.28
C PHE A 224 -19.39 -4.53 -8.02
N ASP A 225 -18.92 -5.31 -7.04
CA ASP A 225 -19.62 -5.57 -5.76
C ASP A 225 -18.81 -5.14 -4.53
N GLN A 226 -17.68 -4.45 -4.74
CA GLN A 226 -16.73 -4.02 -3.71
C GLN A 226 -16.01 -5.17 -2.97
N THR A 227 -16.05 -6.39 -3.51
CA THR A 227 -15.33 -7.56 -2.98
C THR A 227 -14.16 -7.96 -3.88
N PRO A 228 -13.14 -8.66 -3.37
CA PRO A 228 -12.06 -9.18 -4.20
C PRO A 228 -12.48 -10.27 -5.19
N ALA A 229 -13.72 -10.78 -5.12
CA ALA A 229 -14.26 -11.75 -6.05
C ALA A 229 -14.98 -11.10 -7.25
N GLY A 230 -15.48 -9.87 -7.09
CA GLY A 230 -16.26 -9.17 -8.12
C GLY A 230 -15.40 -8.55 -9.22
N THR A 231 -14.45 -9.30 -9.78
CA THR A 231 -13.45 -8.77 -10.73
C THR A 231 -14.01 -8.52 -12.13
N SER A 232 -15.12 -9.16 -12.50
CA SER A 232 -15.68 -9.02 -13.85
C SER A 232 -17.19 -9.25 -13.90
N PHE A 233 -17.88 -8.58 -14.81
CA PHE A 233 -19.31 -8.77 -15.08
C PHE A 233 -19.60 -8.77 -16.59
N GLU A 234 -20.70 -9.37 -16.99
CA GLU A 234 -21.10 -9.50 -18.40
C GLU A 234 -22.10 -8.41 -18.77
N VAL A 235 -21.86 -7.75 -19.91
CA VAL A 235 -22.77 -6.80 -20.54
C VAL A 235 -23.28 -7.38 -21.84
N THR A 236 -24.60 -7.39 -22.03
CA THR A 236 -25.25 -7.96 -23.22
C THR A 236 -26.08 -6.90 -23.94
N CYS A 237 -26.03 -6.87 -25.27
CA CYS A 237 -26.93 -6.03 -26.07
C CYS A 237 -28.24 -6.75 -26.35
N THR A 238 -29.36 -6.15 -25.96
CA THR A 238 -30.71 -6.70 -26.14
C THR A 238 -31.31 -6.29 -27.48
N GLU A 239 -32.32 -7.04 -27.93
CA GLU A 239 -33.10 -6.72 -29.14
C GLU A 239 -33.86 -5.40 -29.04
N THR A 240 -34.03 -4.86 -27.84
CA THR A 240 -34.70 -3.57 -27.62
C THR A 240 -33.75 -2.38 -27.71
N ARG A 241 -32.56 -2.56 -28.32
CA ARG A 241 -31.51 -1.54 -28.41
C ARG A 241 -31.02 -1.07 -27.02
N ALA A 242 -30.99 -1.96 -26.04
CA ALA A 242 -30.58 -1.64 -24.67
C ALA A 242 -29.39 -2.49 -24.21
N LEU A 243 -28.44 -1.87 -23.51
CA LEU A 243 -27.40 -2.58 -22.79
C LEU A 243 -27.97 -3.11 -21.46
N SER A 244 -27.82 -4.40 -21.23
CA SER A 244 -28.20 -5.08 -19.98
C SER A 244 -26.96 -5.57 -19.25
N GLY A 245 -26.98 -5.56 -17.91
CA GLY A 245 -25.85 -6.02 -17.08
C GLY A 245 -24.76 -4.97 -16.82
N VAL A 246 -24.93 -3.73 -17.27
CA VAL A 246 -23.96 -2.65 -17.02
C VAL A 246 -23.85 -2.37 -15.52
N SER A 247 -22.63 -2.46 -15.00
CA SER A 247 -22.29 -2.12 -13.61
C SER A 247 -21.10 -1.16 -13.57
N SER A 248 -20.77 -0.68 -12.37
CA SER A 248 -19.66 0.24 -12.14
C SER A 248 -18.54 -0.45 -11.34
N CYS A 249 -17.29 -0.28 -11.76
CA CYS A 249 -16.13 -0.71 -10.98
C CYS A 249 -15.83 0.28 -9.85
N SER A 250 -16.08 -0.15 -8.61
CA SER A 250 -15.84 0.62 -7.39
C SER A 250 -14.64 0.05 -6.64
N LYS A 251 -13.98 0.88 -5.82
CA LYS A 251 -12.84 0.43 -5.01
C LYS A 251 -13.22 -0.77 -4.12
N ILE A 252 -12.34 -1.76 -4.03
CA ILE A 252 -12.49 -2.89 -3.13
C ILE A 252 -12.51 -2.43 -1.67
N TYR A 253 -13.37 -3.06 -0.88
CA TYR A 253 -13.56 -2.81 0.55
C TYR A 253 -12.70 -3.78 1.37
N CYS A 254 -11.78 -3.25 2.19
CA CYS A 254 -11.08 -4.03 3.20
C CYS A 254 -11.75 -3.84 4.56
N ASP A 255 -12.21 -4.93 5.17
CA ASP A 255 -12.81 -4.95 6.50
C ASP A 255 -11.99 -5.78 7.48
N ASN A 256 -12.43 -5.79 8.74
CA ASN A 256 -11.86 -6.60 9.81
C ASN A 256 -10.32 -6.47 9.91
N PRO A 257 -9.78 -5.26 10.14
CA PRO A 257 -8.35 -5.06 10.31
C PRO A 257 -7.80 -5.98 11.40
N HIS A 258 -6.70 -6.66 11.11
CA HIS A 258 -6.12 -7.61 12.05
C HIS A 258 -5.81 -6.90 13.38
N PRO A 259 -6.21 -7.46 14.53
CA PRO A 259 -5.85 -6.89 15.82
C PRO A 259 -4.34 -6.91 16.00
N VAL A 260 -3.76 -5.78 16.38
CA VAL A 260 -2.33 -5.69 16.72
C VAL A 260 -2.22 -5.52 18.23
N SER A 261 -1.49 -6.43 18.89
CA SER A 261 -1.25 -6.36 20.33
C SER A 261 -0.57 -5.04 20.69
N HIS A 262 -1.01 -4.45 21.81
CA HIS A 262 -0.51 -3.15 22.29
C HIS A 262 -0.68 -2.00 21.29
N ALA A 263 -1.71 -2.05 20.45
CA ALA A 263 -2.08 -0.98 19.55
C ALA A 263 -3.59 -0.71 19.56
N THR A 264 -3.98 0.48 19.11
CA THR A 264 -5.35 0.88 18.81
C THR A 264 -5.45 1.33 17.37
N THR A 265 -6.51 0.96 16.67
CA THR A 265 -6.70 1.27 15.24
C THR A 265 -7.73 2.37 15.07
N THR A 266 -7.48 3.33 14.17
CA THR A 266 -8.36 4.49 13.95
C THR A 266 -9.71 4.17 13.30
N GLY A 267 -9.89 2.96 12.76
CA GLY A 267 -11.10 2.56 12.06
C GLY A 267 -11.22 1.05 11.92
N SER A 268 -12.34 0.60 11.36
CA SER A 268 -12.67 -0.81 11.15
C SER A 268 -12.69 -1.23 9.68
N TYR A 269 -12.49 -0.30 8.75
CA TYR A 269 -12.49 -0.56 7.31
C TYR A 269 -11.72 0.54 6.53
N ALA A 270 -11.29 0.23 5.32
CA ALA A 270 -10.69 1.17 4.37
C ALA A 270 -10.97 0.73 2.92
N LEU A 271 -11.04 1.68 1.99
CA LEU A 271 -11.13 1.38 0.56
C LEU A 271 -9.74 1.17 -0.05
N TYR A 272 -9.66 0.48 -1.19
CA TYR A 272 -8.40 0.27 -1.91
C TYR A 272 -7.59 1.59 -2.08
N GLY A 273 -6.31 1.52 -1.71
CA GLY A 273 -5.38 2.65 -1.69
C GLY A 273 -5.46 3.56 -0.46
N GLU A 274 -6.48 3.42 0.38
CA GLU A 274 -6.55 4.07 1.70
C GLU A 274 -5.78 3.24 2.74
N SER A 275 -5.50 3.84 3.90
CA SER A 275 -4.76 3.19 4.98
C SER A 275 -5.42 3.43 6.32
N LEU A 276 -5.39 2.40 7.18
CA LEU A 276 -5.73 2.54 8.59
C LEU A 276 -4.48 2.82 9.41
N THR A 277 -4.61 3.67 10.41
CA THR A 277 -3.50 3.99 11.33
C THR A 277 -3.65 3.19 12.60
N TYR A 278 -2.59 2.47 12.93
CA TYR A 278 -2.39 1.80 14.21
C TYR A 278 -1.53 2.69 15.10
N THR A 279 -2.05 3.06 16.26
CA THR A 279 -1.34 3.82 17.29
C THR A 279 -0.93 2.85 18.39
N CYS A 280 0.38 2.70 18.60
CA CYS A 280 0.91 1.89 19.68
C CYS A 280 0.52 2.51 21.04
N ASN A 281 0.17 1.64 21.98
CA ASN A 281 -0.13 2.03 23.35
C ASN A 281 1.12 2.60 24.03
N GLU A 282 0.93 3.37 25.10
CA GLU A 282 2.05 3.96 25.83
C GLU A 282 3.09 2.90 26.25
N GLY A 283 4.36 3.16 25.95
CA GLY A 283 5.48 2.26 26.22
C GLY A 283 5.73 1.18 25.15
N TYR A 284 5.01 1.25 24.03
CA TYR A 284 5.23 0.42 22.85
C TYR A 284 5.45 1.29 21.60
N SER A 285 6.19 0.76 20.63
CA SER A 285 6.51 1.45 19.38
C SER A 285 6.62 0.49 18.20
N HIS A 286 6.48 1.01 16.99
CA HIS A 286 6.70 0.29 15.75
C HIS A 286 8.20 0.06 15.54
N GLY A 287 8.70 -1.07 16.05
CA GLY A 287 10.13 -1.31 16.30
C GLY A 287 10.58 -0.75 17.65
N SER A 288 11.68 -1.27 18.22
CA SER A 288 12.01 -1.10 19.65
C SER A 288 12.39 0.34 20.09
N ILE A 289 12.62 1.27 19.15
CA ILE A 289 12.79 2.73 19.39
C ILE A 289 12.09 3.53 18.27
N GLY A 290 11.06 2.94 17.65
CA GLY A 290 10.45 3.48 16.44
C GLY A 290 9.30 4.46 16.69
N ALA A 291 8.54 4.73 15.64
CA ALA A 291 7.38 5.62 15.70
C ALA A 291 6.28 5.03 16.61
N SER A 292 5.50 5.89 17.27
CA SER A 292 4.35 5.48 18.09
C SER A 292 3.13 5.08 17.26
N PHE A 293 3.22 5.12 15.94
CA PHE A 293 2.17 4.73 15.02
C PHE A 293 2.73 4.21 13.71
N PHE A 294 1.93 3.42 13.00
CA PHE A 294 2.20 2.99 11.63
C PHE A 294 0.87 2.86 10.87
N SER A 295 0.93 2.86 9.54
CA SER A 295 -0.26 2.78 8.70
C SER A 295 -0.22 1.52 7.84
N VAL A 296 -1.37 0.88 7.70
CA VAL A 296 -1.55 -0.37 6.95
C VAL A 296 -2.55 -0.11 5.82
N ALA A 297 -2.11 -0.33 4.59
CA ALA A 297 -2.91 -0.04 3.40
C ALA A 297 -3.88 -1.18 3.05
N CYS A 298 -5.04 -0.82 2.50
CA CYS A 298 -5.97 -1.77 1.91
C CYS A 298 -5.45 -2.24 0.54
N GLY A 299 -5.19 -3.54 0.42
CA GLY A 299 -4.72 -4.20 -0.78
C GLY A 299 -5.83 -4.54 -1.77
N ALA A 300 -5.44 -4.84 -3.01
CA ALA A 300 -6.37 -5.25 -4.07
C ALA A 300 -7.02 -6.63 -3.82
N ASP A 301 -6.51 -7.41 -2.87
CA ASP A 301 -7.07 -8.68 -2.43
C ASP A 301 -8.12 -8.54 -1.32
N GLY A 302 -8.51 -7.30 -0.99
CA GLY A 302 -9.46 -7.01 0.08
C GLY A 302 -8.87 -7.19 1.48
N LYS A 303 -7.54 -7.25 1.61
CA LYS A 303 -6.85 -7.43 2.89
C LYS A 303 -5.94 -6.25 3.22
N PHE A 304 -5.71 -6.08 4.50
CA PHE A 304 -4.71 -5.14 5.00
C PHE A 304 -3.31 -5.74 4.83
N VAL A 305 -2.43 -5.01 4.13
CA VAL A 305 -1.08 -5.49 3.78
C VAL A 305 -0.11 -5.35 4.95
N ASP A 306 0.32 -6.48 5.50
CA ASP A 306 1.36 -6.66 6.53
C ASP A 306 1.11 -5.97 7.89
N THR A 307 0.82 -6.78 8.90
CA THR A 307 0.58 -6.30 10.27
C THR A 307 1.87 -6.37 11.07
N SER A 308 2.62 -5.28 11.00
CA SER A 308 3.73 -5.05 11.93
C SER A 308 3.23 -5.01 13.38
N ALA A 309 4.06 -5.44 14.33
CA ALA A 309 3.73 -5.46 15.74
C ALA A 309 4.22 -4.19 16.45
N CYS A 310 3.50 -3.77 17.50
CA CYS A 310 4.02 -2.81 18.47
C CYS A 310 4.87 -3.56 19.51
N GLU A 311 6.15 -3.26 19.58
CA GLU A 311 7.11 -3.87 20.50
C GLU A 311 7.34 -2.96 21.70
N ALA A 312 7.72 -3.52 22.85
CA ALA A 312 8.05 -2.72 24.02
C ALA A 312 9.25 -1.81 23.73
N VAL A 313 9.16 -0.55 24.17
CA VAL A 313 10.24 0.44 23.99
C VAL A 313 11.51 -0.02 24.72
N GLN A 314 12.66 0.09 24.07
CA GLN A 314 13.96 -0.35 24.58
C GLN A 314 14.74 0.82 25.17
N CYS A 315 15.10 0.74 26.46
CA CYS A 315 16.00 1.71 27.11
C CYS A 315 17.49 1.41 26.88
N GLY A 316 17.81 0.16 26.52
CA GLY A 316 19.18 -0.29 26.29
C GLY A 316 19.81 -0.94 27.53
N LEU A 317 21.12 -1.11 27.52
CA LEU A 317 21.87 -1.72 28.61
C LEU A 317 22.16 -0.65 29.69
N PRO A 318 21.69 -0.82 30.94
CA PRO A 318 21.90 0.17 31.99
C PRO A 318 23.38 0.28 32.37
N SER A 319 23.90 1.51 32.36
CA SER A 319 25.29 1.82 32.70
C SER A 319 25.37 3.21 33.37
N PHE A 320 25.81 3.24 34.63
CA PHE A 320 25.92 4.48 35.41
C PHE A 320 27.25 4.51 36.20
N PRO A 321 27.85 5.69 36.42
CA PRO A 321 29.09 5.80 37.18
C PRO A 321 28.94 5.30 38.62
N ASN A 322 29.90 4.50 39.10
CA ASN A 322 29.92 3.93 40.45
C ASN A 322 28.71 3.07 40.82
N VAL A 323 27.97 2.57 39.83
CA VAL A 323 26.85 1.65 40.01
C VAL A 323 27.17 0.33 39.32
N ALA A 324 27.09 -0.77 40.05
CA ALA A 324 27.05 -2.11 39.50
C ALA A 324 25.59 -2.49 39.22
N VAL A 325 25.30 -2.83 37.97
CA VAL A 325 23.99 -3.36 37.56
C VAL A 325 24.19 -4.75 36.96
N TYR A 326 23.55 -5.75 37.54
CA TYR A 326 23.57 -7.12 37.01
C TYR A 326 22.52 -7.28 35.91
N SER A 327 22.78 -6.68 34.74
CA SER A 327 22.01 -6.94 33.53
C SER A 327 22.95 -7.35 32.40
N ALA A 328 22.66 -8.49 31.76
CA ALA A 328 23.37 -8.96 30.57
C ALA A 328 22.62 -8.63 29.26
N ALA A 329 21.48 -7.94 29.36
CA ALA A 329 20.61 -7.64 28.22
C ALA A 329 20.02 -6.22 28.31
N ASN A 330 19.54 -5.72 27.17
CA ASN A 330 18.80 -4.47 27.12
C ASN A 330 17.53 -4.59 27.96
N MET A 331 17.22 -3.50 28.69
CA MET A 331 15.94 -3.37 29.39
C MET A 331 14.88 -2.80 28.47
N PHE A 332 13.65 -3.27 28.66
CA PHE A 332 12.46 -2.86 27.92
C PHE A 332 11.41 -2.27 28.86
N PHE A 333 10.48 -1.50 28.30
CA PHE A 333 9.43 -0.80 29.04
C PHE A 333 8.74 -1.70 30.08
N GLY A 334 8.58 -1.17 31.29
CA GLY A 334 7.94 -1.86 32.42
C GLY A 334 8.85 -2.83 33.18
N GLN A 335 10.08 -3.09 32.70
CA GLN A 335 11.06 -3.86 33.46
C GLN A 335 11.71 -2.99 34.55
N ASN A 336 12.00 -3.63 35.69
CA ASN A 336 12.68 -3.03 36.83
C ASN A 336 14.02 -3.73 37.06
N ALA A 337 15.02 -2.98 37.52
CA ALA A 337 16.32 -3.49 37.90
C ALA A 337 16.81 -2.80 39.18
N ILE A 338 17.84 -3.39 39.80
CA ILE A 338 18.47 -2.88 41.01
C ILE A 338 19.89 -2.42 40.64
N GLY A 339 20.21 -1.18 40.95
CA GLY A 339 21.56 -0.65 40.93
C GLY A 339 22.19 -0.77 42.31
N TYR A 340 23.40 -1.32 42.38
CA TYR A 340 24.18 -1.40 43.61
C TYR A 340 25.30 -0.36 43.55
N CYS A 341 25.38 0.53 44.53
CA CYS A 341 26.53 1.42 44.63
C CYS A 341 27.79 0.58 44.84
N ASN A 342 28.84 0.91 44.10
CA ASN A 342 30.13 0.27 44.27
C ASN A 342 30.65 0.51 45.71
N SER A 343 31.52 -0.38 46.18
CA SER A 343 32.11 -0.27 47.52
C SER A 343 32.72 1.12 47.74
N GLY A 344 32.31 1.80 48.82
CA GLY A 344 32.74 3.17 49.13
C GLY A 344 31.88 4.28 48.54
N TYR A 345 30.77 3.94 47.88
CA TYR A 345 29.77 4.86 47.38
C TYR A 345 28.40 4.56 47.99
N ALA A 346 27.58 5.59 48.11
CA ALA A 346 26.21 5.50 48.61
C ALA A 346 25.34 6.56 47.93
N THR A 347 24.03 6.37 47.94
CA THR A 347 23.10 7.40 47.47
C THR A 347 23.10 8.60 48.42
N SER A 348 22.47 9.70 48.03
CA SER A 348 22.33 10.90 48.89
C SER A 348 21.62 10.62 50.22
N GLN A 349 20.82 9.55 50.28
CA GLN A 349 20.14 9.07 51.49
C GLN A 349 20.99 8.08 52.30
N GLY A 350 22.19 7.75 51.84
CA GLY A 350 23.09 6.79 52.48
C GLY A 350 22.78 5.32 52.16
N HIS A 351 21.95 5.03 51.15
CA HIS A 351 21.65 3.66 50.76
C HIS A 351 22.74 3.10 49.83
N HIS A 352 22.98 1.79 49.90
CA HIS A 352 23.93 1.10 49.02
C HIS A 352 23.31 0.51 47.75
N TYR A 353 22.00 0.64 47.57
CA TYR A 353 21.28 0.20 46.38
C TYR A 353 20.05 1.06 46.14
N PHE A 354 19.58 1.08 44.89
CA PHE A 354 18.35 1.74 44.47
C PHE A 354 17.66 0.93 43.36
N THR A 355 16.36 1.13 43.18
CA THR A 355 15.57 0.49 42.11
C THR A 355 15.30 1.48 41.00
N PHE A 356 15.48 1.07 39.75
CA PHE A 356 15.17 1.89 38.58
C PHE A 356 14.43 1.06 37.52
N SER A 357 13.77 1.73 36.59
CA SER A 357 12.92 1.10 35.57
C SER A 357 13.15 1.70 34.19
N CYS A 358 12.72 0.97 33.16
CA CYS A 358 12.67 1.49 31.79
C CYS A 358 11.32 2.16 31.54
N ASP A 359 11.33 3.46 31.23
CA ASP A 359 10.13 4.26 31.00
C ASP A 359 9.61 4.18 29.55
N SER A 360 8.44 4.79 29.31
CA SER A 360 7.76 4.74 28.00
C SER A 360 8.48 5.53 26.90
N LYS A 361 9.52 6.30 27.24
CA LYS A 361 10.33 7.10 26.31
C LYS A 361 11.69 6.47 26.01
N GLY A 362 11.96 5.27 26.51
CA GLY A 362 13.25 4.60 26.34
C GLY A 362 14.34 5.19 27.22
N SER A 363 13.97 5.81 28.35
CA SER A 363 14.90 6.33 29.34
C SER A 363 14.79 5.56 30.66
N PHE A 364 15.88 5.55 31.42
CA PHE A 364 15.86 4.96 32.76
C PHE A 364 15.28 5.96 33.77
N SER A 365 14.22 5.55 34.47
CA SER A 365 13.57 6.33 35.52
C SER A 365 13.89 5.76 36.90
N GLY A 366 14.04 6.63 37.91
CA GLY A 366 14.40 6.23 39.28
C GLY A 366 15.90 5.98 39.49
N VAL A 367 16.77 6.45 38.59
CA VAL A 367 18.22 6.34 38.77
C VAL A 367 18.70 7.32 39.84
N GLU A 368 19.42 6.83 40.85
CA GLU A 368 20.08 7.65 41.87
C GLU A 368 21.59 7.77 41.61
N SER A 369 22.20 8.89 42.01
CA SER A 369 23.66 9.04 41.98
C SER A 369 24.28 8.29 43.16
N CYS A 370 25.31 7.49 42.89
CA CYS A 370 26.16 6.92 43.94
C CYS A 370 27.38 7.82 44.13
N ASP A 371 27.32 8.64 45.17
CA ASP A 371 28.36 9.58 45.54
C ASP A 371 29.33 8.95 46.54
N VAL A 372 30.56 9.47 46.61
CA VAL A 372 31.60 8.91 47.48
C VAL A 372 31.21 9.08 48.95
N VAL A 373 31.33 8.01 49.74
CA VAL A 373 31.05 8.02 51.18
C VAL A 373 32.00 9.00 51.87
N THR A 374 31.45 9.83 52.76
CA THR A 374 32.22 10.75 53.61
C THR A 374 32.15 10.26 55.05
N CYS A 375 33.31 10.06 55.67
CA CYS A 375 33.41 9.63 57.06
C CYS A 375 33.48 10.83 58.00
N ALA A 376 32.78 10.74 59.12
CA ALA A 376 32.93 11.69 60.21
C ALA A 376 34.26 11.42 60.94
N VAL A 377 35.08 12.46 61.08
CA VAL A 377 36.27 12.39 61.93
C VAL A 377 35.79 12.34 63.40
N PRO A 378 36.10 11.28 64.15
CA PRO A 378 35.63 11.14 65.52
C PRO A 378 36.24 12.23 66.41
N SER A 379 35.47 12.68 67.40
CA SER A 379 35.99 13.58 68.42
C SER A 379 37.03 12.86 69.27
N MET A 380 38.28 13.31 69.19
CA MET A 380 39.42 12.74 69.90
C MET A 380 40.01 13.81 70.82
N THR A 381 40.59 13.40 71.94
CA THR A 381 41.25 14.30 72.91
C THR A 381 42.77 14.25 72.75
N ASN A 382 43.43 15.35 73.08
CA ASN A 382 44.90 15.49 73.03
C ASN A 382 45.48 15.28 71.61
N VAL A 383 44.73 15.67 70.60
CA VAL A 383 45.12 15.61 69.20
C VAL A 383 44.65 16.84 68.42
N HIS A 384 45.33 17.13 67.32
CA HIS A 384 44.89 18.06 66.29
C HIS A 384 45.08 17.47 64.89
N VAL A 385 44.33 17.98 63.91
CA VAL A 385 44.36 17.50 62.51
C VAL A 385 44.97 18.55 61.58
N SER A 386 45.71 18.11 60.56
CA SER A 386 46.44 19.02 59.65
C SER A 386 45.55 19.83 58.71
N SER A 387 44.29 19.44 58.48
CA SER A 387 43.39 20.14 57.56
C SER A 387 41.92 19.81 57.82
N ASN A 388 41.03 20.79 57.60
CA ASN A 388 39.57 20.63 57.62
C ASN A 388 39.01 20.01 56.32
N GLN A 389 39.74 19.10 55.67
CA GLN A 389 39.24 18.44 54.46
C GLN A 389 38.22 17.36 54.83
N SER A 390 37.18 17.22 54.01
CA SER A 390 36.24 16.11 54.12
C SER A 390 36.96 14.78 53.86
N LEU A 391 36.87 13.86 54.81
CA LEU A 391 37.53 12.56 54.71
C LEU A 391 36.61 11.59 53.94
N THR A 392 36.89 11.40 52.65
CA THR A 392 36.10 10.50 51.79
C THR A 392 36.70 9.10 51.69
N TYR A 393 35.91 8.13 51.24
CA TYR A 393 36.31 6.73 51.15
C TYR A 393 37.69 6.53 50.48
N GLY A 394 38.54 5.72 51.12
CA GLY A 394 39.90 5.43 50.66
C GLY A 394 40.90 6.58 50.84
N ARG A 395 40.45 7.77 51.26
CA ARG A 395 41.34 8.86 51.69
C ARG A 395 41.75 8.64 53.14
N SER A 396 42.90 9.22 53.47
CA SER A 396 43.48 9.14 54.81
C SER A 396 43.82 10.53 55.32
N LEU A 397 43.69 10.73 56.63
CA LEU A 397 44.02 11.96 57.34
C LEU A 397 45.06 11.66 58.42
N THR A 398 46.09 12.49 58.50
CA THR A 398 47.08 12.41 59.58
C THR A 398 46.58 13.18 60.79
N VAL A 399 46.55 12.49 61.93
CA VAL A 399 46.19 13.02 63.24
C VAL A 399 47.49 13.17 64.04
N TYR A 400 47.74 14.36 64.55
CA TYR A 400 48.92 14.70 65.32
C TYR A 400 48.54 14.70 66.80
N CYS A 401 49.36 14.05 67.62
CA CYS A 401 49.22 14.18 69.07
C CYS A 401 49.60 15.59 69.49
N ASP A 402 48.88 16.13 70.47
CA ASP A 402 49.25 17.41 71.08
C ASP A 402 50.57 17.29 71.84
N ASN A 403 51.19 18.42 72.15
CA ASN A 403 52.48 18.45 72.85
C ASN A 403 52.45 17.58 74.13
N ASP A 404 53.50 16.78 74.31
CA ASP A 404 53.68 15.81 75.41
C ASP A 404 52.76 14.56 75.37
N TYR A 405 52.00 14.37 74.30
CA TYR A 405 51.23 13.16 74.03
C TYR A 405 51.81 12.36 72.86
N TYR A 406 51.73 11.03 72.94
CA TYR A 406 52.30 10.11 71.95
C TYR A 406 51.42 8.88 71.76
N VAL A 407 51.58 8.22 70.62
CA VAL A 407 51.02 6.90 70.32
C VAL A 407 52.15 5.91 70.08
N ASP A 408 52.34 4.94 70.96
CA ASP A 408 53.42 3.95 70.86
C ASP A 408 54.80 4.58 70.54
N THR A 409 55.12 5.75 71.14
CA THR A 409 56.31 6.61 70.91
C THR A 409 56.31 7.53 69.67
N LEU A 410 55.28 7.47 68.83
CA LEU A 410 55.12 8.36 67.66
C LEU A 410 54.32 9.62 68.00
N THR A 411 54.55 10.70 67.27
CA THR A 411 53.85 11.99 67.42
C THR A 411 52.59 12.11 66.55
N SER A 412 52.31 11.12 65.70
CA SER A 412 51.14 11.14 64.81
C SER A 412 50.75 9.74 64.37
N PHE A 413 49.49 9.57 63.99
CA PHE A 413 48.96 8.36 63.34
C PHE A 413 48.03 8.74 62.19
N THR A 414 47.65 7.75 61.38
CA THR A 414 46.77 7.96 60.21
C THR A 414 45.45 7.25 60.41
N ILE A 415 44.36 7.97 60.15
CA ILE A 415 43.02 7.40 60.05
C ILE A 415 42.61 7.31 58.58
N THR A 416 41.85 6.28 58.21
CA THR A 416 41.40 6.03 56.83
C THR A 416 39.89 5.84 56.82
N CYS A 417 39.20 6.46 55.87
CA CYS A 417 37.75 6.31 55.71
C CYS A 417 37.41 5.01 54.98
N GLN A 418 36.56 4.21 55.62
CA GLN A 418 36.11 2.90 55.17
C GLN A 418 34.76 2.99 54.44
N ALA A 419 34.38 1.91 53.77
CA ALA A 419 33.20 1.87 52.91
C ALA A 419 31.86 1.98 53.67
N ASP A 420 31.86 1.65 54.97
CA ASP A 420 30.72 1.74 55.89
C ASP A 420 30.54 3.14 56.49
N GLY A 421 31.36 4.12 56.10
CA GLY A 421 31.35 5.47 56.66
C GLY A 421 32.07 5.60 58.00
N LEU A 422 32.70 4.53 58.48
CA LEU A 422 33.53 4.56 59.68
C LEU A 422 35.00 4.81 59.34
N VAL A 423 35.76 5.27 60.34
CA VAL A 423 37.21 5.45 60.23
C VAL A 423 37.95 4.28 60.88
N SER A 424 38.93 3.73 60.18
CA SER A 424 39.87 2.76 60.74
C SER A 424 41.16 3.44 61.19
N GLY A 425 41.92 2.80 62.08
CA GLY A 425 43.24 3.30 62.51
C GLY A 425 43.17 4.33 63.64
N VAL A 426 42.00 4.52 64.26
CA VAL A 426 41.85 5.37 65.44
C VAL A 426 42.70 4.80 66.59
N ARG A 427 43.53 5.67 67.16
CA ARG A 427 44.36 5.37 68.33
C ARG A 427 44.21 6.51 69.35
N SER A 428 44.64 6.27 70.57
CA SER A 428 44.64 7.26 71.65
C SER A 428 46.06 7.76 71.90
N CYS A 429 46.25 9.07 71.89
CA CYS A 429 47.50 9.65 72.37
C CYS A 429 47.47 9.74 73.89
N THR A 430 48.50 9.24 74.55
CA THR A 430 48.67 9.30 76.01
C THR A 430 49.93 10.08 76.36
N ARG A 431 49.98 10.66 77.56
CA ARG A 431 51.20 11.30 78.03
C ARG A 431 52.23 10.23 78.33
N THR A 432 53.47 10.48 77.92
CA THR A 432 54.59 9.66 78.40
C THR A 432 54.76 9.95 79.88
N ALA A 433 54.57 8.94 80.70
CA ALA A 433 54.72 9.02 82.14
C ALA A 433 55.64 7.91 82.64
N PHE A 434 56.34 8.19 83.73
CA PHE A 434 57.41 7.37 84.27
C PHE A 434 57.25 7.20 85.77
N THR A 435 57.93 6.22 86.33
CA THR A 435 57.95 5.98 87.77
C THR A 435 59.15 6.67 88.40
N VAL A 436 58.91 7.42 89.48
CA VAL A 436 59.96 7.96 90.35
C VAL A 436 59.97 7.17 91.64
N SER A 437 61.11 6.55 91.98
CA SER A 437 61.24 5.72 93.17
C SER A 437 62.58 5.91 93.87
N GLY A 438 62.66 5.48 95.13
CA GLY A 438 63.90 5.54 95.89
C GLY A 438 63.65 5.39 97.38
N THR A 439 64.64 5.71 98.19
CA THR A 439 64.61 5.54 99.64
C THR A 439 64.89 6.86 100.33
N ILE A 440 64.00 7.24 101.26
CA ILE A 440 64.17 8.42 102.09
C ILE A 440 64.97 8.04 103.33
N THR A 441 66.07 8.75 103.54
CA THR A 441 66.92 8.56 104.71
C THR A 441 67.04 9.84 105.52
N ASN A 442 67.49 9.74 106.76
CA ASN A 442 67.91 10.91 107.53
C ASN A 442 69.43 11.15 107.38
N GLN A 443 69.94 12.22 108.01
CA GLN A 443 71.37 12.55 108.05
C GLN A 443 72.30 11.42 108.54
N SER A 444 71.77 10.41 109.25
CA SER A 444 72.50 9.22 109.71
C SER A 444 72.37 8.02 108.76
N ARG A 445 71.79 8.23 107.57
CA ARG A 445 71.44 7.19 106.56
C ARG A 445 70.45 6.13 107.05
N MET A 446 69.69 6.43 108.11
CA MET A 446 68.60 5.54 108.55
C MET A 446 67.32 5.86 107.78
N PRO A 447 66.52 4.85 107.41
CA PRO A 447 65.29 5.04 106.65
C PRO A 447 64.26 5.84 107.44
N VAL A 448 63.50 6.69 106.75
CA VAL A 448 62.40 7.46 107.34
C VAL A 448 61.09 6.90 106.84
N GLN A 449 60.34 6.24 107.74
CA GLN A 449 59.01 5.73 107.49
C GLN A 449 57.94 6.82 107.59
N GLY A 450 56.92 6.76 106.74
CA GLY A 450 55.74 7.64 106.81
C GLY A 450 55.99 9.05 106.30
N ALA A 451 57.11 9.30 105.62
CA ALA A 451 57.37 10.57 104.95
C ALA A 451 56.46 10.68 103.71
N ALA A 452 55.72 11.78 103.60
CA ALA A 452 54.89 12.09 102.45
C ALA A 452 55.77 12.63 101.32
N VAL A 453 55.78 11.94 100.19
CA VAL A 453 56.50 12.31 98.97
C VAL A 453 55.49 12.79 97.95
N THR A 454 55.63 14.04 97.51
CA THR A 454 54.75 14.63 96.51
C THR A 454 55.54 15.02 95.26
N ILE A 455 55.11 14.55 94.09
CA ILE A 455 55.68 14.93 92.79
C ILE A 455 54.52 15.19 91.83
N SER A 456 54.49 16.35 91.17
CA SER A 456 53.42 16.71 90.21
C SER A 456 51.99 16.58 90.77
N GLY A 457 51.82 16.76 92.08
CA GLY A 457 50.52 16.63 92.78
C GLY A 457 50.14 15.19 93.17
N PHE A 458 50.93 14.18 92.78
CA PHE A 458 50.77 12.80 93.26
C PHE A 458 51.54 12.65 94.58
N THR A 459 50.88 12.11 95.61
CA THR A 459 51.48 11.91 96.93
C THR A 459 51.46 10.44 97.33
N VAL A 460 52.61 9.92 97.75
CA VAL A 460 52.72 8.60 98.42
C VAL A 460 53.40 8.77 99.77
N THR A 461 53.32 7.74 100.61
CA THR A 461 54.02 7.72 101.90
C THR A 461 55.11 6.66 101.87
N SER A 462 56.28 6.96 102.45
CA SER A 462 57.39 6.01 102.48
C SER A 462 57.10 4.82 103.40
N GLU A 463 57.54 3.64 102.97
CA GLU A 463 57.41 2.39 103.69
C GLU A 463 58.36 2.31 104.90
N VAL A 464 58.31 1.20 105.65
CA VAL A 464 59.11 0.99 106.87
C VAL A 464 60.63 1.10 106.59
N ASP A 465 61.05 0.65 105.42
CA ASP A 465 62.43 0.71 104.94
C ASP A 465 62.76 2.05 104.26
N GLY A 466 61.85 3.02 104.31
CA GLY A 466 61.98 4.34 103.70
C GLY A 466 61.72 4.35 102.20
N TYR A 467 61.37 3.23 101.57
CA TYR A 467 61.11 3.16 100.13
C TYR A 467 59.85 3.95 99.75
N TYR A 468 59.89 4.61 98.60
CA TYR A 468 58.72 5.21 97.96
C TYR A 468 58.75 4.93 96.46
N SER A 469 57.56 4.88 95.85
CA SER A 469 57.40 4.75 94.39
C SER A 469 56.16 5.51 93.96
N ILE A 470 56.33 6.50 93.09
CA ILE A 470 55.24 7.25 92.47
C ILE A 470 55.26 6.97 90.97
N SER A 471 54.18 6.36 90.48
CA SER A 471 53.98 6.14 89.05
C SER A 471 53.23 7.31 88.40
N ASP A 472 53.12 7.29 87.07
CA ASP A 472 52.39 8.27 86.27
C ASP A 472 52.92 9.71 86.34
N ILE A 473 54.21 9.88 86.68
CA ILE A 473 54.85 11.20 86.64
C ILE A 473 55.14 11.57 85.19
N PRO A 474 54.57 12.65 84.64
CA PRO A 474 54.78 13.03 83.26
C PRO A 474 56.25 13.30 82.95
N GLN A 475 56.68 13.09 81.70
CA GLN A 475 57.96 13.59 81.25
C GLN A 475 58.07 15.12 81.49
N GLY A 476 59.23 15.59 81.94
CA GLY A 476 59.52 17.01 82.14
C GLY A 476 60.12 17.35 83.51
N SER A 477 60.21 18.65 83.80
CA SER A 477 60.74 19.14 85.07
C SER A 477 59.63 19.20 86.12
N HIS A 478 59.82 18.48 87.22
CA HIS A 478 58.90 18.45 88.34
C HIS A 478 59.60 18.82 89.64
N THR A 479 58.89 19.48 90.53
CA THR A 479 59.36 19.68 91.91
C THR A 479 58.86 18.52 92.76
N MET A 480 59.81 17.84 93.41
CA MET A 480 59.57 16.85 94.44
C MET A 480 59.61 17.54 95.80
N GLU A 481 58.63 17.24 96.65
CA GLU A 481 58.61 17.65 98.06
C GLU A 481 58.49 16.44 98.97
N VAL A 482 59.30 16.40 100.02
CA VAL A 482 59.26 15.35 101.04
C VAL A 482 59.01 15.99 102.39
N VAL A 483 57.89 15.62 103.00
CA VAL A 483 57.44 16.13 104.29
C VAL A 483 57.35 14.97 105.28
N SER A 484 57.98 15.10 106.44
CA SER A 484 57.86 14.15 107.53
C SER A 484 57.84 14.90 108.85
N SER A 485 56.99 14.47 109.78
CA SER A 485 56.92 15.08 111.12
C SER A 485 58.29 15.06 111.80
N GLY A 486 58.71 16.21 112.35
CA GLY A 486 60.01 16.38 112.99
C GLY A 486 61.19 16.59 112.02
N TYR A 487 60.94 16.73 110.71
CA TYR A 487 61.96 17.02 109.70
C TYR A 487 61.60 18.28 108.90
N ILE A 488 62.62 19.04 108.50
CA ILE A 488 62.46 20.17 107.59
C ILE A 488 62.07 19.63 106.21
N THR A 489 61.04 20.22 105.60
CA THR A 489 60.61 19.89 104.24
C THR A 489 61.79 19.93 103.28
N SER A 490 62.04 18.82 102.59
CA SER A 490 63.04 18.74 101.53
C SER A 490 62.37 18.95 100.18
N SER A 491 62.92 19.83 99.35
CA SER A 491 62.46 20.05 97.99
C SER A 491 63.60 19.89 96.99
N ALA A 492 63.30 19.28 95.84
CA ALA A 492 64.26 19.08 94.74
C ALA A 492 63.55 19.20 93.38
N SER A 493 64.22 19.79 92.39
CA SER A 493 63.76 19.72 91.00
C SER A 493 64.33 18.46 90.32
N LEU A 494 63.43 17.66 89.75
CA LEU A 494 63.74 16.43 89.02
C LEU A 494 63.38 16.61 87.55
N TRP A 495 64.32 16.30 86.66
CA TRP A 495 64.05 16.15 85.23
C TRP A 495 63.72 14.68 84.92
N ILE A 496 62.45 14.40 84.67
CA ILE A 496 61.96 13.05 84.39
C ILE A 496 61.94 12.85 82.88
N SER A 497 62.73 11.88 82.39
CA SER A 497 62.79 11.48 80.97
C SER A 497 62.76 9.96 80.78
N GLY A 498 62.49 9.25 81.86
CA GLY A 498 62.54 7.80 82.05
C GLY A 498 62.22 7.48 83.51
N ASP A 499 62.08 6.21 83.86
CA ASP A 499 62.00 5.80 85.27
C ASP A 499 63.23 6.33 86.02
N THR A 500 62.99 7.09 87.08
CA THR A 500 64.02 7.91 87.73
C THR A 500 64.15 7.50 89.18
N SER A 501 65.37 7.14 89.60
CA SER A 501 65.66 6.91 91.01
C SER A 501 66.18 8.18 91.69
N HIS A 502 65.57 8.57 92.81
CA HIS A 502 66.02 9.69 93.62
C HIS A 502 65.95 9.35 95.11
N ASN A 503 66.98 9.70 95.88
CA ASN A 503 67.11 9.30 97.28
C ASN A 503 67.30 10.54 98.18
N PRO A 504 66.20 11.19 98.62
CA PRO A 504 66.26 12.35 99.50
C PRO A 504 66.82 12.00 100.88
N SER A 505 67.60 12.93 101.44
CA SER A 505 67.99 12.90 102.85
C SER A 505 67.29 14.01 103.61
N LEU A 506 66.48 13.64 104.61
CA LEU A 506 65.80 14.58 105.49
C LEU A 506 66.71 14.99 106.67
N TYR A 507 66.51 16.22 107.10
CA TYR A 507 67.22 16.82 108.22
C TYR A 507 66.20 17.26 109.26
N GLN A 508 66.47 16.99 110.54
CA GLN A 508 65.52 17.27 111.62
C GLN A 508 65.19 18.77 111.73
N GLU A 509 63.96 19.07 112.15
CA GLU A 509 63.59 20.42 112.56
C GLU A 509 64.41 20.85 113.78
N LEU A 510 64.99 22.04 113.69
CA LEU A 510 65.80 22.60 114.75
C LEU A 510 64.89 23.22 115.80
N ALA A 511 65.13 22.93 117.08
CA ALA A 511 64.47 23.63 118.17
C ALA A 511 64.78 25.14 118.11
N VAL A 512 63.88 25.98 118.65
CA VAL A 512 64.15 27.42 118.83
C VAL A 512 65.49 27.56 119.56
N ASN A 513 66.49 28.14 118.87
CA ASN A 513 67.90 28.33 119.27
C ASN A 513 68.94 27.29 118.79
N GLN A 514 68.58 26.37 117.89
CA GLN A 514 69.56 25.53 117.19
C GLN A 514 69.84 26.05 115.77
N TRP A 515 71.10 25.95 115.34
CA TRP A 515 71.54 26.31 113.99
C TRP A 515 72.23 25.12 113.35
N ARG A 516 72.11 25.01 112.01
CA ARG A 516 72.87 24.05 111.20
C ARG A 516 73.58 24.78 110.09
N TRP A 517 74.77 24.32 109.72
CA TRP A 517 75.46 24.74 108.52
C TRP A 517 75.06 23.81 107.38
N THR A 518 74.44 24.34 106.33
CA THR A 518 74.21 23.60 105.08
C THR A 518 75.22 24.07 104.05
N LEU A 519 75.94 23.12 103.45
CA LEU A 519 76.88 23.36 102.34
C LEU A 519 76.15 23.53 101.01
#